data_AF-A0A060Z6B1-F1
#
_entry.id   AF-A0A060Z6B1-F1
#
_cell.length_a   1.000
_cell.length_b   1.000
_cell.length_c   1.000
_cell.angle_alpha   90.00
_cell.angle_beta   90.00
_cell.angle_gamma   90.00
#
_symmetry.space_group_name_H-M   'P 1'
#
loop_
_entity.id
_entity.type
_entity.pdbx_description
1 polymer ?
#
loop_
_entity_poly.entity_id
_entity_poly.type
_entity_poly.pdbx_seq_one_letter_code
_entity_poly.pdbx_strand_id
1 'polypeptide(L)' 'MEDTGLYIQPTVFSHVKDHMRIAKEEIFGPVQCIFRFKSQQEAIERANSTEYGLASAVFTRNLDRALSVSAALETGTVW' A
#
# COMPACT_ATOMS: atom_id res chain seq x y z
N MET A 1 26.61 19.43 22.30
CA MET A 1 26.74 18.36 21.30
C MET A 1 25.48 18.43 20.47
N GLU A 2 25.59 18.76 19.19
CA GLU A 2 24.46 18.58 18.27
C GLU A 2 24.21 17.09 18.16
N ASP A 3 23.04 16.66 18.62
CA ASP A 3 22.61 15.28 18.54
C ASP A 3 22.44 14.94 17.06
N THR A 4 23.33 14.10 16.51
CA THR A 4 23.22 13.68 15.09
C THR A 4 22.11 12.63 15.03
N GLY A 5 20.88 13.07 14.76
CA GLY A 5 19.71 12.18 14.70
C GLY A 5 19.82 11.09 13.63
N LEU A 6 18.97 10.07 13.73
CA LEU A 6 18.88 8.98 12.76
C LEU A 6 18.01 9.38 11.57
N TYR A 7 18.59 10.16 10.65
CA TYR A 7 17.88 10.67 9.47
C TYR A 7 18.04 9.74 8.26
N ILE A 8 16.96 9.63 7.49
CA ILE A 8 16.93 8.94 6.19
C ILE A 8 16.15 9.79 5.19
N GLN A 9 16.61 9.81 3.93
CA GLN A 9 15.93 10.51 2.85
C GLN A 9 14.63 9.78 2.45
N PRO A 10 13.50 10.49 2.29
CA PRO A 10 12.28 9.88 1.75
C PRO A 10 12.53 9.22 0.40
N THR A 11 12.08 7.99 0.24
CA THR A 11 12.43 7.15 -0.93
C THR A 11 11.19 6.51 -1.55
N VAL A 12 11.09 6.55 -2.87
CA VAL A 12 10.01 5.91 -3.63
C VAL A 12 10.58 4.78 -4.48
N PHE A 13 10.10 3.56 -4.26
CA PHE A 13 10.39 2.41 -5.13
C PHE A 13 9.25 2.23 -6.13
N SER A 14 9.57 2.39 -7.41
CA SER A 14 8.65 2.07 -8.49
C SER A 14 8.87 0.64 -8.99
N HIS A 15 7.89 0.10 -9.71
CA HIS A 15 7.98 -1.23 -10.35
C HIS A 15 8.12 -2.41 -9.37
N VAL A 16 7.67 -2.22 -8.12
CA VAL A 16 7.73 -3.25 -7.09
C VAL A 16 6.88 -4.46 -7.50
N LYS A 17 7.38 -5.65 -7.19
CA LYS A 17 6.75 -6.95 -7.47
C LYS A 17 6.43 -7.67 -6.17
N ASP A 18 5.36 -8.44 -6.16
CA ASP A 18 4.79 -9.03 -4.93
C ASP A 18 5.74 -10.02 -4.22
N HIS A 19 6.71 -10.61 -4.94
CA HIS A 19 7.71 -11.51 -4.35
C HIS A 19 8.87 -10.77 -3.64
N MET A 20 9.01 -9.45 -3.82
CA MET A 20 10.09 -8.68 -3.22
C MET A 20 9.83 -8.50 -1.72
N ARG A 21 10.89 -8.52 -0.90
CA ARG A 21 10.78 -8.31 0.55
C ARG A 21 10.11 -6.99 0.92
N ILE A 22 10.44 -5.92 0.19
CA ILE A 22 9.87 -4.57 0.37
C ILE A 22 8.36 -4.49 0.09
N ALA A 23 7.77 -5.53 -0.54
CA ALA A 23 6.34 -5.64 -0.76
C ALA A 23 5.61 -6.40 0.36
N LYS A 24 6.34 -7.14 1.20
CA LYS A 24 5.77 -8.06 2.18
C LYS A 24 6.00 -7.63 3.63
N GLU A 25 7.14 -6.99 3.89
CA GLU A 25 7.56 -6.57 5.22
C GLU A 25 7.29 -5.07 5.42
N GLU A 26 6.82 -4.70 6.61
CA GLU A 26 6.62 -3.29 6.97
C GLU A 26 7.97 -2.61 7.30
N ILE A 27 8.28 -1.53 6.58
CA ILE A 27 9.59 -0.85 6.66
C ILE A 27 9.69 0.08 7.88
N PHE A 28 8.57 0.62 8.37
CA PHE A 28 8.52 1.60 9.46
C PHE A 28 9.40 2.85 9.24
N GLY A 29 9.58 3.26 7.98
CA GLY A 29 10.36 4.44 7.58
C GLY A 29 9.70 5.23 6.44
N PRO A 30 10.28 6.35 6.00
CA PRO A 30 9.71 7.21 4.97
C PRO A 30 9.90 6.62 3.56
N VAL A 31 9.34 5.45 3.32
CA VAL A 31 9.48 4.68 2.09
C VAL A 31 8.12 4.35 1.50
N GLN A 32 7.92 4.68 0.22
CA GLN A 32 6.70 4.36 -0.52
C GLN A 32 7.00 3.37 -1.64
N CYS A 33 6.21 2.30 -1.71
CA CYS A 33 6.23 1.33 -2.81
C CYS A 33 5.10 1.61 -3.81
N ILE A 34 5.41 1.59 -5.10
CA ILE A 34 4.44 1.73 -6.19
C ILE A 34 4.37 0.43 -7.00
N PHE A 35 3.16 -0.10 -7.05
CA PHE A 35 2.80 -1.31 -7.76
C PHE A 35 1.95 -0.98 -8.98
N ARG A 36 2.19 -1.69 -10.09
CA ARG A 36 1.32 -1.62 -11.28
C ARG A 36 0.42 -2.84 -11.31
N PHE A 37 -0.85 -2.62 -11.63
CA PHE A 37 -1.87 -3.65 -11.83
C PHE A 37 -2.59 -3.40 -13.16
N LYS A 38 -3.29 -4.41 -13.69
CA LYS A 38 -4.00 -4.36 -14.97
C LYS A 38 -5.52 -4.32 -14.81
N SER A 39 -6.04 -4.81 -13.69
CA SER A 39 -7.48 -4.82 -13.41
C SER A 39 -7.79 -4.47 -11.95
N GLN A 40 -9.01 -4.02 -11.69
CA GLN A 40 -9.48 -3.75 -10.33
C GLN A 40 -9.47 -5.03 -9.47
N GLN A 41 -9.85 -6.16 -10.07
CA GLN A 41 -9.85 -7.45 -9.38
C GLN A 41 -8.43 -7.85 -8.94
N GLU A 42 -7.44 -7.71 -9.82
CA GLU A 42 -6.03 -7.96 -9.49
C GLU A 42 -5.56 -7.04 -8.34
N ALA A 43 -5.96 -5.77 -8.34
CA ALA A 43 -5.59 -4.83 -7.28
C ALA A 43 -6.18 -5.24 -5.91
N ILE A 44 -7.44 -5.68 -5.88
CA ILE A 44 -8.11 -6.16 -4.66
C ILE A 44 -7.42 -7.43 -4.13
N GLU A 45 -7.22 -8.42 -5.00
CA GLU A 45 -6.56 -9.68 -4.63
C GLU A 45 -5.17 -9.43 -4.03
N ARG A 46 -4.42 -8.50 -4.62
CA ARG A 46 -3.09 -8.15 -4.13
C ARG A 46 -3.13 -7.35 -2.83
N ALA A 47 -4.08 -6.43 -2.68
CA ALA A 47 -4.26 -5.68 -1.44
C ALA A 47 -4.65 -6.58 -0.26
N ASN A 48 -5.46 -7.62 -0.50
CA ASN A 48 -5.83 -8.61 0.52
C ASN A 48 -4.74 -9.68 0.73
N SER A 49 -3.74 -9.80 -0.17
CA SER A 49 -2.63 -10.75 -0.06
C SER A 49 -1.50 -10.22 0.84
N THR A 50 -1.87 -9.89 2.08
CA THR A 50 -0.93 -9.46 3.12
C THR A 50 -1.27 -10.17 4.43
N GLU A 51 -0.28 -10.45 5.26
CA GLU A 51 -0.52 -10.97 6.62
C GLU A 51 -1.03 -9.87 7.57
N TYR A 52 -0.97 -8.61 7.13
CA TYR A 52 -1.51 -7.45 7.82
C TYR A 52 -2.97 -7.19 7.40
N GLY A 53 -3.48 -5.99 7.70
CA GLY A 53 -4.84 -5.60 7.34
C GLY A 53 -5.35 -4.37 8.09
N LEU A 54 -4.46 -3.44 8.43
CA LEU A 54 -4.82 -2.29 9.27
C LEU A 54 -5.69 -1.27 8.53
N ALA A 55 -5.26 -0.89 7.34
CA ALA A 55 -5.70 0.32 6.66
C ALA A 55 -5.58 0.20 5.14
N SER A 56 -6.59 0.69 4.41
CA SER A 56 -6.58 0.87 2.95
C SER A 56 -7.20 2.19 2.54
N ALA A 57 -6.89 2.67 1.32
CA ALA A 57 -7.54 3.85 0.75
C ALA A 57 -7.82 3.66 -0.75
N VAL A 58 -8.97 4.15 -1.21
CA VAL A 58 -9.40 4.04 -2.62
C VAL A 58 -9.50 5.41 -3.27
N PHE A 59 -8.55 5.75 -4.13
CA PHE A 59 -8.57 6.99 -4.89
C PHE A 59 -9.29 6.80 -6.23
N THR A 60 -10.51 7.32 -6.34
CA THR A 60 -11.31 7.25 -7.58
C THR A 60 -12.32 8.40 -7.63
N ARG A 61 -12.72 8.80 -8.84
CA ARG A 61 -13.84 9.73 -9.07
C ARG A 61 -15.19 9.02 -9.28
N ASN A 62 -15.17 7.70 -9.44
CA ASN A 62 -16.36 6.88 -9.65
C ASN A 62 -16.82 6.30 -8.31
N LEU A 63 -18.03 6.69 -7.89
CA LEU A 63 -18.60 6.32 -6.60
C LEU A 63 -18.86 4.81 -6.48
N ASP A 64 -19.37 4.17 -7.53
CA ASP A 64 -19.61 2.72 -7.54
C ASP A 64 -18.31 1.93 -7.34
N ARG A 65 -17.22 2.41 -7.94
CA ARG A 65 -15.87 1.84 -7.71
C ARG A 65 -15.39 2.11 -6.29
N ALA A 66 -15.61 3.31 -5.74
CA ALA A 66 -15.25 3.59 -4.36
C ALA A 66 -15.94 2.62 -3.39
N LEU A 67 -17.26 2.46 -3.54
CA LEU A 67 -18.07 1.58 -2.67
C LEU A 67 -17.72 0.10 -2.89
N SER A 68 -17.68 -0.37 -4.14
CA SER A 68 -17.41 -1.79 -4.43
C SER A 68 -16.00 -2.24 -4.05
N VAL A 69 -14.99 -1.42 -4.30
CA VAL A 69 -13.61 -1.75 -3.89
C VAL A 69 -13.48 -1.71 -2.38
N SER A 70 -14.01 -0.67 -1.72
CA SER A 70 -13.95 -0.55 -0.27
C SER A 70 -14.62 -1.72 0.44
N ALA A 71 -15.74 -2.21 -0.09
CA ALA A 71 -16.44 -3.38 0.46
C ALA A 71 -15.69 -4.71 0.26
N ALA A 72 -14.78 -4.78 -0.70
CA ALA A 72 -14.02 -5.98 -1.02
C ALA A 72 -12.64 -6.05 -0.33
N LEU A 73 -12.18 -4.95 0.25
CA LEU A 73 -10.88 -4.88 0.94
C LEU A 73 -10.97 -5.48 2.34
N GLU A 74 -10.06 -6.40 2.65
CA GLU A 74 -9.97 -7.09 3.93
C GLU A 74 -9.10 -6.28 4.92
N THR A 75 -9.55 -5.06 5.24
CA THR A 75 -8.82 -4.17 6.16
C THR A 75 -9.73 -3.50 7.18
N GLY A 76 -9.19 -3.21 8.37
CA GLY A 76 -9.95 -2.65 9.49
C GLY A 76 -10.51 -1.24 9.25
N THR A 77 -9.85 -0.42 8.44
CA THR A 77 -10.34 0.91 8.04
C THR A 77 -10.08 1.18 6.58
N VAL A 78 -11.08 1.72 5.89
CA VAL A 78 -10.98 2.13 4.48
C VAL A 78 -11.38 3.59 4.34
N TRP A 79 -10.54 4.37 3.65
CA TRP A 79 -10.79 5.77 3.28
C TRP A 79 -11.06 5.95 1.79
#